data_AF-A0A1Y1XPI8-F1
#
_entry.id   AF-A0A1Y1XPI8-F1
#
_cell.length_a   1.000
_cell.length_b   1.000
_cell.length_c   1.000
_cell.angle_alpha   90.00
_cell.angle_beta   90.00
_cell.angle_gamma   90.00
#
_symmetry.space_group_name_H-M   'P 1'
#
loop_
_entity.id
_entity.type
_entity.pdbx_description
1 polymer ?
#
loop_
_entity_poly.entity_id
_entity_poly.type
_entity_poly.pdbx_seq_one_letter_code
_entity_poly.pdbx_strand_id
1 'polypeptide(L)'
;MENIYEIADYSNFGKCVDLFAPGTVIITNKNNEIIANVFGTSFSSPFVAGLAATIMAENSDIEFDYESLKNKLIELSVKDAIKGLDDETPNRLANNGKHS
;
A
#
# COMPACT_ATOMS: atom_id res chain seq x y z
N MET A 1 9.83 2.64 16.99
CA MET A 1 9.62 3.16 15.63
C MET A 1 8.46 4.13 15.73
N GLU A 2 8.70 5.41 15.50
CA GLU A 2 7.64 6.42 15.58
C GLU A 2 6.54 6.11 14.57
N ASN A 3 5.30 6.32 15.00
CA ASN A 3 4.10 5.92 14.28
C ASN A 3 3.80 6.94 13.19
N ILE A 4 4.33 6.71 11.99
CA ILE A 4 4.27 7.63 10.86
C ILE A 4 3.07 7.41 9.92
N TYR A 5 2.29 6.34 10.11
CA TYR A 5 1.14 6.01 9.25
C TYR A 5 -0.16 5.90 10.05
N GLU A 6 -1.22 6.51 9.54
CA GLU A 6 -2.56 6.50 10.11
C GLU A 6 -3.57 6.17 9.01
N ILE A 7 -4.61 5.43 9.37
CA ILE A 7 -5.72 5.17 8.44
C ILE A 7 -6.41 6.48 8.08
N ALA A 8 -6.71 6.67 6.80
CA ALA A 8 -7.47 7.85 6.38
C ALA A 8 -8.94 7.72 6.79
N ASP A 9 -9.54 8.83 7.20
CA ASP A 9 -10.94 8.93 7.64
C ASP A 9 -11.95 8.46 6.58
N TYR A 10 -11.62 8.62 5.30
CA TYR A 10 -12.44 8.17 4.17
C TYR A 10 -12.23 6.69 3.79
N SER A 11 -11.25 6.00 4.39
CA SER A 11 -10.95 4.61 4.01
C SER A 11 -11.98 3.65 4.59
N ASN A 12 -12.40 2.68 3.78
CA ASN A 12 -13.06 1.49 4.32
C ASN A 12 -12.05 0.62 5.09
N PHE A 13 -12.58 -0.25 5.94
CA PHE A 13 -11.85 -1.16 6.82
C PHE A 13 -12.58 -2.52 6.94
N GLY A 14 -12.00 -3.45 7.69
CA GLY A 14 -12.54 -4.78 7.96
C GLY A 14 -11.80 -5.92 7.26
N LYS A 15 -12.25 -7.16 7.53
CA LYS A 15 -11.60 -8.43 7.12
C LYS A 15 -11.41 -8.60 5.61
N CYS A 16 -12.17 -7.87 4.79
CA CYS A 16 -12.04 -7.91 3.33
C CYS A 16 -10.86 -7.08 2.79
N VAL A 17 -10.23 -6.24 3.62
CA VAL A 17 -9.06 -5.47 3.22
C VAL A 17 -7.81 -6.35 3.31
N ASP A 18 -7.13 -6.54 2.18
CA ASP A 18 -5.92 -7.34 2.13
C ASP A 18 -4.67 -6.56 2.58
N LEU A 19 -4.57 -5.30 2.15
CA LEU A 19 -3.40 -4.41 2.27
C LEU A 19 -3.83 -2.94 2.21
N PHE A 20 -3.04 -2.06 2.81
CA PHE A 20 -3.15 -0.60 2.68
C PHE A 20 -1.96 -0.03 1.91
N ALA A 21 -2.18 1.11 1.25
CA ALA A 21 -1.16 1.87 0.52
C ALA A 21 -1.50 3.38 0.56
N PRO A 22 -0.56 4.27 0.24
CA PRO A 22 -0.80 5.72 0.26
C PRO A 22 -2.03 6.12 -0.57
N GLY A 23 -3.04 6.67 0.11
CA GLY A 23 -4.29 7.11 -0.51
C GLY A 23 -4.48 8.63 -0.54
N THR A 24 -3.71 9.38 0.26
CA THR A 24 -3.63 10.83 0.25
C THR A 24 -2.31 11.22 -0.40
N VAL A 25 -2.38 11.91 -1.53
CA VAL A 25 -1.23 12.21 -2.39
C VAL A 25 -1.17 13.70 -2.67
N ILE A 26 -0.05 14.31 -2.28
CA ILE A 26 0.28 15.69 -2.62
C ILE A 26 1.15 15.66 -3.87
N ILE A 27 0.66 16.27 -4.94
CA ILE A 27 1.39 16.40 -6.20
C ILE A 27 2.04 17.78 -6.22
N THR A 28 3.35 17.82 -6.42
CA THR A 28 4.12 19.06 -6.54
C THR A 28 4.69 19.22 -7.94
N ASN A 29 4.90 20.46 -8.36
CA ASN A 29 5.70 20.74 -9.55
C ASN A 29 7.22 20.68 -9.23
N LYS A 30 8.06 20.95 -10.24
CA LYS A 30 9.52 20.98 -10.12
C LYS A 30 10.07 22.04 -9.15
N ASN A 31 9.26 23.01 -8.75
CA ASN A 31 9.60 24.07 -7.80
C ASN A 31 9.08 23.75 -6.38
N ASN A 32 8.59 22.53 -6.13
CA ASN A 32 7.95 22.09 -4.88
C ASN A 32 6.64 22.83 -4.54
N GLU A 33 6.00 23.46 -5.52
CA GLU A 33 4.68 24.07 -5.32
C GLU A 33 3.61 22.98 -5.43
N ILE A 34 2.67 22.95 -4.49
CA ILE A 34 1.55 22.01 -4.51
C ILE A 34 0.62 22.39 -5.67
N ILE A 35 0.44 21.47 -6.60
CA ILE A 35 -0.44 21.64 -7.76
C ILE A 35 -1.74 20.83 -7.63
N ALA A 36 -1.74 19.77 -6.81
CA ALA A 36 -2.94 19.02 -6.48
C ALA A 36 -2.79 18.33 -5.13
N ASN A 37 -3.91 18.20 -4.42
CA ASN A 37 -4.06 17.31 -3.29
C ASN A 37 -5.22 16.37 -3.63
N VAL A 38 -4.90 15.10 -3.89
CA VAL A 38 -5.87 14.09 -4.28
C VAL A 38 -5.92 13.01 -3.22
N PHE A 39 -7.12 12.52 -2.93
CA PHE A 39 -7.34 11.53 -1.89
C PHE A 39 -8.41 10.52 -2.29
N GLY A 40 -8.28 9.32 -1.76
CA GLY A 40 -9.24 8.23 -1.96
C GLY A 40 -8.56 6.88 -2.09
N THR A 41 -9.28 5.81 -1.79
CA THR A 41 -8.80 4.43 -1.97
C THR A 41 -8.50 4.12 -3.44
N SER A 42 -9.18 4.79 -4.38
CA SER A 42 -8.85 4.76 -5.82
C SER A 42 -7.41 5.18 -6.13
N PHE A 43 -6.77 6.00 -5.29
CA PHE A 43 -5.37 6.37 -5.43
C PHE A 43 -4.43 5.39 -4.74
N SER A 44 -4.87 4.68 -3.69
CA SER A 44 -4.12 3.57 -3.10
C SER A 44 -3.98 2.38 -4.05
N SER A 45 -5.03 2.04 -4.80
CA SER A 45 -5.06 0.90 -5.74
C SER A 45 -3.91 0.89 -6.77
N PRO A 46 -3.60 1.97 -7.51
CA PRO A 46 -2.51 1.97 -8.48
C PRO A 46 -1.12 1.83 -7.83
N PHE A 47 -0.91 2.22 -6.56
CA PHE A 47 0.35 1.92 -5.86
C PHE A 47 0.55 0.42 -5.68
N VAL A 48 -0.50 -0.31 -5.27
CA VAL A 48 -0.42 -1.77 -5.11
C VAL A 48 -0.28 -2.46 -6.47
N ALA A 49 -0.97 -1.98 -7.51
CA ALA A 49 -0.82 -2.53 -8.87
C ALA A 49 0.61 -2.34 -9.42
N GLY A 50 1.20 -1.16 -9.25
CA GLY A 50 2.59 -0.90 -9.63
C GLY A 50 3.60 -1.71 -8.83
N LEU A 51 3.36 -1.90 -7.53
CA LEU A 51 4.15 -2.79 -6.68
C LEU A 51 4.08 -4.24 -7.18
N ALA A 52 2.87 -4.74 -7.48
CA ALA A 52 2.67 -6.08 -8.01
C ALA A 52 3.44 -6.28 -9.34
N ALA A 53 3.35 -5.32 -10.26
CA ALA A 53 4.11 -5.34 -11.51
C ALA A 53 5.63 -5.33 -11.28
N THR A 54 6.11 -4.56 -10.30
CA THR A 54 7.54 -4.52 -9.93
C THR A 54 8.01 -5.88 -9.41
N ILE A 55 7.23 -6.52 -8.54
CA ILE A 55 7.53 -7.85 -8.00
C ILE A 55 7.59 -8.87 -9.14
N MET A 56 6.61 -8.87 -10.06
CA MET A 56 6.60 -9.77 -11.21
C MET A 56 7.83 -9.55 -12.11
N ALA A 57 8.22 -8.30 -12.35
CA ALA A 57 9.38 -7.98 -13.18
C ALA A 57 10.71 -8.43 -12.54
N GLU A 58 10.85 -8.32 -11.22
CA GLU A 58 12.05 -8.75 -10.50
C GLU A 58 12.15 -10.28 -10.32
N ASN A 59 11.04 -11.00 -10.50
CA ASN A 59 10.93 -12.46 -10.34
C ASN A 59 10.43 -13.10 -11.65
N SER A 60 11.05 -12.73 -12.78
CA SER A 60 10.59 -13.10 -14.12
C SER A 60 10.62 -14.60 -14.44
N ASP A 61 11.28 -15.40 -13.60
CA ASP A 61 11.32 -16.86 -13.65
C ASP A 61 10.15 -17.53 -12.91
N ILE A 62 9.34 -16.76 -12.18
CA ILE A 62 8.16 -17.21 -11.46
C ILE A 62 6.89 -16.79 -12.21
N GLU A 63 6.03 -17.76 -12.53
CA GLU A 63 4.68 -17.47 -13.02
C GLU A 63 3.75 -17.26 -11.83
N PHE A 64 3.37 -16.00 -11.59
CA PHE A 64 2.43 -15.64 -10.54
C PHE A 64 0.99 -15.79 -11.03
N ASP A 65 0.20 -16.52 -10.26
CA ASP A 65 -1.26 -16.44 -10.29
C ASP A 65 -1.78 -15.41 -9.25
N TYR A 66 -3.10 -15.28 -9.14
CA TYR A 66 -3.73 -14.36 -8.19
C TYR A 66 -3.30 -14.63 -6.73
N GLU A 67 -3.36 -15.89 -6.28
CA GLU A 67 -3.14 -16.26 -4.89
C GLU A 67 -1.66 -16.11 -4.50
N SER A 68 -0.75 -16.58 -5.35
CA SER A 68 0.70 -16.47 -5.13
C SER A 68 1.15 -15.01 -5.09
N LEU A 69 0.63 -14.15 -5.99
CA LEU A 69 0.97 -12.73 -6.00
C LEU A 69 0.40 -11.99 -4.78
N LYS A 70 -0.86 -12.25 -4.43
CA LYS A 70 -1.50 -11.71 -3.23
C LYS A 70 -0.73 -12.09 -1.98
N ASN A 71 -0.38 -13.37 -1.83
CA ASN A 71 0.40 -13.86 -0.70
C ASN A 71 1.79 -13.23 -0.65
N LYS A 72 2.45 -13.04 -1.81
CA LYS A 72 3.75 -12.35 -1.85
C LYS A 72 3.66 -10.89 -1.41
N LEU A 73 2.63 -10.17 -1.85
CA LEU A 73 2.39 -8.78 -1.41
C LEU A 73 2.12 -8.71 0.10
N ILE A 74 1.33 -9.65 0.63
CA ILE A 74 1.08 -9.77 2.08
C ILE A 74 2.36 -10.14 2.83
N GLU A 75 3.18 -11.04 2.33
CA GLU A 75 4.46 -11.41 2.94
C GLU A 75 5.38 -10.19 3.07
N LEU A 76 5.49 -9.38 2.01
CA LEU A 76 6.38 -8.22 1.97
C LEU A 76 5.87 -7.02 2.77
N SER A 77 4.57 -6.91 3.02
CA SER A 77 3.98 -5.74 3.69
C SER A 77 4.58 -5.50 5.09
N VAL A 78 4.76 -4.24 5.48
CA VAL A 78 5.09 -3.87 6.86
C VAL A 78 3.86 -4.13 7.74
N LYS A 79 4.05 -4.94 8.78
CA LYS A 79 2.99 -5.30 9.73
C LYS A 79 2.90 -4.26 10.84
N ASP A 80 1.69 -4.06 11.34
CA ASP A 80 1.42 -3.30 12.57
C ASP A 80 1.95 -1.85 12.54
N ALA A 81 2.04 -1.27 11.33
CA ALA A 81 2.60 0.05 11.09
C ALA A 81 1.54 1.17 11.06
N ILE A 82 0.27 0.82 10.88
CA ILE A 82 -0.83 1.78 10.67
C ILE A 82 -1.61 1.95 11.96
N LYS A 83 -1.82 3.20 12.38
CA LYS A 83 -2.70 3.55 13.49
C LYS A 83 -4.15 3.71 13.08
N GLY A 84 -5.05 3.57 14.07
CA GLY A 84 -6.48 3.86 13.93
C GLY A 84 -7.30 2.72 13.30
N LEU A 85 -6.68 1.55 13.06
CA LEU A 85 -7.40 0.35 12.62
C LEU A 85 -8.05 -0.36 13.81
N ASP A 86 -9.19 -0.99 13.56
CA ASP A 86 -9.79 -1.94 14.50
C ASP A 86 -9.07 -3.31 14.49
N ASP A 87 -9.35 -4.14 15.48
CA ASP A 87 -8.73 -5.46 15.63
C ASP A 87 -9.15 -6.47 14.54
N GLU A 88 -10.21 -6.18 13.78
CA GLU A 88 -10.71 -7.05 12.71
C GLU A 88 -10.05 -6.74 11.35
N THR A 89 -9.35 -5.62 11.23
CA THR A 89 -8.75 -5.15 9.99
C THR A 89 -7.28 -5.53 9.92
N PRO A 90 -6.83 -6.26 8.88
CA PRO A 90 -5.43 -6.63 8.75
C PRO A 90 -4.49 -5.41 8.65
N ASN A 91 -3.61 -5.24 9.64
CA ASN A 91 -2.66 -4.13 9.66
C ASN A 91 -1.42 -4.44 8.78
N ARG A 92 -1.53 -4.09 7.49
CA ARG A 92 -0.53 -4.45 6.47
C ARG A 92 -0.31 -3.28 5.52
N LEU A 93 0.82 -2.60 5.64
CA LEU A 93 1.21 -1.52 4.74
C LEU A 93 2.05 -2.07 3.58
N ALA A 94 1.64 -1.82 2.34
CA ALA A 94 2.34 -2.26 1.13
C ALA A 94 3.82 -1.83 1.14
N ASN A 95 4.73 -2.75 0.77
CA ASN A 95 6.17 -2.55 0.77
C ASN A 95 6.82 -3.38 -0.37
N ASN A 96 7.88 -2.87 -0.96
CA ASN A 96 8.61 -3.48 -2.09
C ASN A 96 9.75 -4.43 -1.68
N GLY A 97 9.94 -4.69 -0.39
CA GLY A 97 10.96 -5.57 0.15
C GLY A 97 12.40 -5.04 0.06
N LYS A 98 12.61 -3.76 -0.30
CA LYS A 98 13.97 -3.21 -0.49
C LYS A 98 14.54 -2.50 0.74
N HIS A 99 13.69 -2.06 1.67
CA HIS A 99 14.10 -1.54 2.97
C HIS A 99 13.16 -2.09 4.04
N SER A 100 13.73 -2.82 5.00
CA SER A 100 13.06 -3.41 6.17
C SER A 100 13.59 -2.79 7.46
#